data_AF-A0A7X8KYX2-F1
#
_entry.id   AF-A0A7X8KYX2-F1
#
_cell.length_a   1.000
_cell.length_b   1.000
_cell.length_c   1.000
_cell.angle_alpha   90.00
_cell.angle_beta   90.00
_cell.angle_gamma   90.00
#
_symmetry.space_group_name_H-M   'P 1'
#
loop_
_entity.id
_entity.type
_entity.pdbx_description
1 polymer ?
#
loop_
_entity_poly.entity_id
_entity_poly.type
_entity_poly.pdbx_seq_one_letter_code
_entity_poly.pdbx_strand_id
1 'polypeptide(L)'
;MKLIRKRRNGYVLMLAVSICLAVWLGATFMIEAVFAFGAISLISLLLLVRQNRLLYDATLIWDNRIIAVPSALISMPGSQEKKDNDEIVVSTFGILIGSEIYRWGLDGVHGVRLHTVHINKGQMYLTFGDTAHTMRVELLHGITQKQAVLDAAQKLFRETGVTADITGW
;
A
#
# COMPACT_ATOMS: atom_id res chain seq x y z
N MET A 1 -7.10 -3.40 -2.30
CA MET A 1 -7.55 -1.98 -2.42
C MET A 1 -9.01 -1.70 -2.03
N LYS A 2 -9.93 -2.67 -2.16
CA LYS A 2 -11.37 -2.44 -1.94
C LYS A 2 -11.67 -1.86 -0.55
N LEU A 3 -10.99 -2.36 0.48
CA LEU A 3 -11.11 -1.87 1.86
C LEU A 3 -10.67 -0.40 2.02
N ILE A 4 -9.59 0.02 1.34
CA ILE A 4 -9.09 1.41 1.38
C ILE A 4 -10.15 2.37 0.81
N ARG A 5 -10.76 1.99 -0.33
CA ARG A 5 -11.87 2.75 -0.95
C ARG A 5 -13.11 2.79 -0.06
N LYS A 6 -13.49 1.66 0.54
CA LYS A 6 -14.65 1.57 1.45
C LYS A 6 -14.50 2.50 2.66
N ARG A 7 -13.32 2.52 3.31
CA ARG A 7 -13.04 3.43 4.43
C ARG A 7 -13.11 4.89 4.04
N ARG A 8 -12.52 5.26 2.88
CA ARG A 8 -12.60 6.63 2.34
C ARG A 8 -14.06 7.08 2.18
N ASN A 9 -14.88 6.25 1.53
CA ASN A 9 -16.30 6.58 1.32
C ASN A 9 -17.06 6.75 2.64
N GLY A 10 -16.71 5.94 3.67
CA GLY A 10 -17.24 6.12 5.03
C GLY A 10 -16.89 7.48 5.64
N TYR A 11 -15.62 7.93 5.52
CA TYR A 11 -15.21 9.24 6.02
C TYR A 11 -15.84 10.40 5.25
N VAL A 12 -16.02 10.27 3.93
CA VAL A 12 -16.76 11.25 3.12
C VAL A 12 -18.20 11.38 3.62
N LEU A 13 -18.87 10.25 3.87
CA LEU A 13 -20.24 10.26 4.38
C LEU A 13 -20.32 10.91 5.77
N MET A 14 -19.42 10.54 6.69
CA MET A 14 -19.39 11.13 8.04
C MET A 14 -19.16 12.64 7.99
N LEU A 15 -18.23 13.12 7.15
CA LEU A 15 -17.96 14.53 6.96
C LEU A 15 -19.17 15.28 6.40
N ALA A 16 -19.83 14.71 5.39
CA ALA A 16 -21.02 15.32 4.79
C ALA A 16 -22.16 15.43 5.82
N VAL A 17 -22.43 14.36 6.56
CA VAL A 17 -23.47 14.33 7.59
C VAL A 17 -23.15 15.33 8.72
N SER A 18 -21.90 15.38 9.19
CA SER A 18 -21.52 16.28 10.28
C SER A 18 -21.61 17.75 9.88
N ILE A 19 -21.23 18.10 8.65
CA ILE A 19 -21.39 19.46 8.12
C ILE A 19 -22.87 19.82 8.01
N CYS A 20 -23.70 18.94 7.45
CA CYS A 20 -25.15 19.17 7.35
C CYS A 20 -25.80 19.39 8.72
N LEU A 21 -25.44 18.58 9.72
CA LEU A 21 -25.94 18.72 11.09
C LEU A 21 -25.45 20.01 11.75
N ALA A 22 -24.18 20.39 11.56
CA ALA A 22 -23.64 21.66 12.09
C ALA A 22 -24.39 22.88 11.52
N VAL A 23 -24.67 22.89 10.21
CA VAL A 23 -25.42 23.97 9.55
C VAL A 23 -26.85 24.03 10.08
N TRP A 24 -27.53 22.89 10.19
CA TRP A 24 -28.90 22.83 10.71
C TRP A 24 -28.99 23.32 12.16
N LEU A 25 -28.08 22.87 13.03
CA LEU A 25 -28.06 23.25 14.45
C LEU A 25 -27.62 24.71 14.66
N GLY A 26 -26.82 25.25 13.75
CA GLY A 26 -26.50 26.67 13.71
C GLY A 26 -27.73 27.52 13.43
N ALA A 27 -28.60 27.08 12.53
CA ALA A 27 -29.87 27.74 12.26
C ALA A 27 -30.83 27.69 13.47
N THR A 28 -30.73 26.67 14.32
CA THR A 28 -31.51 26.57 15.56
C THR A 28 -30.83 27.20 16.78
N PHE A 29 -29.76 27.97 16.60
CA PHE A 29 -28.98 28.65 17.66
C PHE A 29 -28.44 27.73 18.77
N MET A 30 -28.23 26.43 18.50
CA MET A 30 -27.67 25.47 19.46
C MET A 30 -26.14 25.46 19.41
N ILE A 31 -25.52 26.52 19.92
CA ILE A 31 -24.08 26.80 19.78
C ILE A 31 -23.20 25.63 20.26
N GLU A 32 -23.51 25.02 21.40
CA GLU A 32 -22.73 23.87 21.92
C GLU A 32 -22.68 22.69 20.95
N ALA A 33 -23.84 22.36 20.34
CA ALA A 33 -23.94 21.27 19.38
C ALA A 33 -23.19 21.60 18.08
N VAL A 34 -23.24 22.86 17.64
CA VAL A 34 -22.46 23.33 16.47
C VAL A 34 -20.96 23.12 16.68
N PHE A 35 -20.43 23.45 17.87
CA PHE A 35 -19.02 23.20 18.18
C PHE A 35 -18.68 21.71 18.17
N ALA A 36 -19.53 20.86 18.75
CA ALA A 36 -19.33 19.42 18.74
C ALA A 36 -19.27 18.85 17.32
N PHE A 37 -20.23 19.21 16.45
CA PHE A 37 -20.25 18.76 15.06
C PHE A 37 -19.12 19.40 14.22
N GLY A 38 -18.67 20.61 14.56
CA GLY A 38 -17.48 21.22 13.99
C GLY A 38 -16.22 20.39 14.27
N ALA A 39 -16.03 19.95 15.52
CA ALA A 39 -14.90 19.08 15.90
C ALA A 39 -14.98 17.72 15.19
N ILE A 40 -16.16 17.10 15.11
CA ILE A 40 -16.36 15.85 14.36
C ILE A 40 -16.03 16.03 12.87
N SER A 41 -16.41 17.15 12.27
CA SER A 41 -16.11 17.47 10.88
C SER A 41 -14.59 17.60 10.67
N LEU A 42 -13.90 18.29 11.58
CA LEU A 42 -12.43 18.43 11.52
C LEU A 42 -11.73 17.07 11.62
N ILE A 43 -12.14 16.21 12.56
CA ILE A 43 -11.59 14.86 12.71
C ILE A 43 -11.86 14.02 11.46
N SER A 44 -13.08 14.06 10.93
CA SER A 44 -13.46 13.35 9.72
C SER A 44 -12.64 13.81 8.51
N LEU A 45 -12.38 15.11 8.39
CA LEU A 45 -11.52 15.68 7.35
C LEU A 45 -10.08 15.18 7.46
N LEU A 46 -9.50 15.17 8.67
CA LEU A 46 -8.13 14.67 8.90
C LEU A 46 -8.01 13.17 8.53
N LEU A 47 -8.99 12.36 8.94
CA LEU A 47 -9.06 10.94 8.56
C LEU A 47 -9.22 10.76 7.06
N LEU A 48 -10.04 11.59 6.39
CA LEU A 48 -10.22 11.56 4.95
C LEU A 48 -8.93 11.90 4.20
N VAL A 49 -8.20 12.94 4.62
CA VAL A 49 -6.90 13.30 4.04
C VAL A 49 -5.91 12.16 4.17
N ARG A 50 -5.80 11.56 5.37
CA ARG A 50 -4.93 10.41 5.62
C ARG A 50 -5.29 9.23 4.71
N GLN A 51 -6.59 8.92 4.58
CA GLN A 51 -7.06 7.82 3.76
C GLN A 51 -6.89 8.07 2.25
N ASN A 52 -7.01 9.33 1.82
CA ASN A 52 -6.73 9.72 0.43
C ASN A 52 -5.26 9.54 0.09
N ARG A 53 -4.33 9.90 1.00
CA ARG A 53 -2.89 9.64 0.81
C ARG A 53 -2.60 8.14 0.68
N LEU A 54 -3.19 7.32 1.56
CA LEU A 54 -3.05 5.86 1.45
C LEU A 54 -3.60 5.31 0.13
N LEU A 55 -4.72 5.86 -0.37
CA LEU A 55 -5.27 5.46 -1.67
C LEU A 55 -4.37 5.90 -2.82
N TYR A 56 -3.77 7.09 -2.73
CA TYR A 56 -2.81 7.59 -3.70
C TYR A 56 -1.59 6.67 -3.77
N ASP A 57 -0.97 6.34 -2.63
CA ASP A 57 0.18 5.43 -2.57
C ASP A 57 -0.16 4.05 -3.15
N ALA A 58 -1.33 3.51 -2.81
CA ALA A 58 -1.79 2.24 -3.36
C ALA A 58 -1.97 2.31 -4.89
N THR A 59 -2.55 3.39 -5.39
CA THR A 59 -2.79 3.62 -6.82
C THR A 59 -1.46 3.75 -7.56
N LEU A 60 -0.49 4.48 -7.00
CA LEU A 60 0.84 4.63 -7.59
C LEU A 60 1.55 3.29 -7.76
N ILE A 61 1.50 2.41 -6.75
CA ILE A 61 2.05 1.06 -6.82
C ILE A 61 1.31 0.22 -7.87
N TRP A 62 -0.01 0.37 -7.96
CA TRP A 62 -0.84 -0.38 -8.90
C TRP A 62 -0.72 0.08 -10.35
N ASP A 63 -0.46 1.35 -10.61
CA ASP A 63 -0.30 1.83 -11.97
C ASP A 63 1.11 1.53 -12.50
N ASN A 64 2.09 1.32 -11.61
CA ASN A 64 3.49 1.03 -11.92
C ASN A 64 3.89 -0.42 -11.57
N ARG A 65 3.08 -1.41 -11.98
CA ARG A 65 3.32 -2.83 -11.62
C ARG A 65 4.49 -3.40 -12.40
N ILE A 66 5.42 -4.00 -11.69
CA ILE A 66 6.52 -4.78 -12.26
C ILE A 66 6.09 -6.25 -12.32
N ILE A 67 5.59 -6.76 -11.19
CA ILE A 67 5.09 -8.13 -11.06
C ILE A 67 3.74 -8.06 -10.37
N ALA A 68 2.77 -8.77 -10.91
CA ALA A 68 1.47 -8.96 -10.28
C ALA A 68 1.23 -10.46 -10.12
N VAL A 69 1.06 -10.89 -8.88
CA VAL A 69 0.92 -12.30 -8.53
C VAL A 69 -0.47 -12.56 -7.96
N PRO A 70 -1.23 -13.51 -8.54
CA PRO A 70 -2.45 -13.98 -7.92
C PRO A 70 -2.12 -14.83 -6.69
N SER A 71 -2.47 -14.32 -5.50
CA SER A 71 -2.50 -15.02 -4.20
C SER A 71 -1.22 -15.75 -3.79
N ALA A 72 -0.50 -15.19 -2.81
CA ALA A 72 0.62 -15.88 -2.15
C ALA A 72 0.41 -15.97 -0.64
N LEU A 73 0.78 -17.12 -0.07
CA LEU A 73 1.06 -17.24 1.36
C LEU A 73 2.27 -16.36 1.66
N ILE A 74 2.06 -15.37 2.51
CA ILE A 74 3.11 -14.49 3.01
C ILE A 74 3.61 -15.10 4.30
N SER A 75 4.89 -15.47 4.32
CA SER A 75 5.59 -15.81 5.55
C SER A 75 6.48 -14.62 5.93
N MET A 76 5.97 -13.76 6.82
CA MET A 76 6.82 -12.74 7.46
C MET A 76 7.24 -13.23 8.84
N PRO A 77 8.42 -12.83 9.33
CA PRO A 77 8.75 -13.00 10.75
C PRO A 77 7.73 -12.23 11.60
N GLY A 78 6.82 -12.95 12.29
CA GLY A 78 5.87 -12.38 13.25
C GLY A 78 4.47 -12.05 12.75
N SER A 79 4.11 -12.28 11.48
CA SER A 79 2.72 -12.15 11.01
C SER A 79 2.08 -13.51 10.72
N GLN A 80 0.90 -13.76 11.26
CA GLN A 80 0.10 -14.95 10.90
C GLN A 80 -0.19 -14.96 9.40
N GLU A 81 -0.09 -16.13 8.78
CA GLU A 81 -0.46 -16.40 7.38
C GLU A 81 -1.88 -15.90 7.11
N LYS A 82 -2.01 -14.69 6.55
CA LYS A 82 -3.29 -14.18 6.07
C LYS A 82 -3.48 -14.65 4.63
N LYS A 83 -4.37 -15.62 4.48
CA LYS A 83 -4.88 -16.07 3.18
C LYS A 83 -5.86 -15.02 2.66
N ASP A 84 -5.35 -13.85 2.26
CA ASP A 84 -6.16 -12.86 1.58
C ASP A 84 -6.13 -13.18 0.07
N ASN A 85 -7.30 -13.24 -0.54
CA ASN A 85 -7.47 -13.61 -1.96
C ASN A 85 -7.11 -12.45 -2.91
N ASP A 86 -6.44 -11.43 -2.37
CA ASP A 86 -6.09 -10.20 -3.05
C ASP A 86 -4.75 -10.39 -3.81
N GLU A 87 -4.69 -9.83 -5.01
CA GLU A 87 -3.51 -9.81 -5.87
C GLU A 87 -2.36 -9.05 -5.18
N ILE A 88 -1.17 -9.65 -5.16
CA ILE A 88 0.04 -9.00 -4.68
C ILE A 88 0.70 -8.30 -5.84
N VAL A 89 0.95 -7.01 -5.67
CA VAL A 89 1.58 -6.18 -6.69
C VAL A 89 2.89 -5.65 -6.18
N VAL A 90 3.96 -5.94 -6.92
CA VAL A 90 5.30 -5.39 -6.70
C VAL A 90 5.54 -4.30 -7.74
N SER A 91 5.98 -3.13 -7.29
CA SER A 91 6.20 -1.93 -8.07
C SER A 91 7.55 -1.28 -7.75
N THR A 92 7.97 -0.33 -8.57
CA THR A 92 9.05 0.60 -8.28
C THR A 92 8.90 1.29 -6.93
N PHE A 93 7.66 1.56 -6.51
CA PHE A 93 7.34 2.38 -5.33
C PHE A 93 6.95 1.57 -4.08
N GLY A 94 6.93 0.24 -4.18
CA GLY A 94 6.52 -0.60 -3.06
C GLY A 94 5.85 -1.92 -3.43
N ILE A 95 5.33 -2.59 -2.39
CA ILE A 95 4.45 -3.75 -2.49
C ILE A 95 3.07 -3.34 -2.01
N LEU A 96 2.05 -3.74 -2.76
CA LEU A 96 0.66 -3.72 -2.33
C LEU A 96 0.20 -5.16 -2.10
N ILE A 97 -0.21 -5.45 -0.87
CA ILE A 97 -0.74 -6.74 -0.46
C ILE A 97 -2.14 -6.49 0.09
N GLY A 98 -3.16 -6.70 -0.75
CA GLY A 98 -4.54 -6.39 -0.40
C GLY A 98 -4.75 -4.93 -0.02
N SER A 99 -4.81 -4.61 1.27
CA SER A 99 -4.86 -3.23 1.79
C SER A 99 -3.61 -2.75 2.50
N GLU A 100 -2.61 -3.62 2.64
CA GLU A 100 -1.33 -3.31 3.25
C GLU A 100 -0.36 -2.79 2.19
N ILE A 101 0.36 -1.72 2.53
CA ILE A 101 1.27 -1.02 1.62
C ILE A 101 2.65 -0.99 2.28
N TYR A 102 3.63 -1.56 1.61
CA TYR A 102 5.03 -1.46 1.97
C TYR A 102 5.71 -0.53 0.98
N ARG A 103 6.08 0.67 1.45
CA ARG A 103 6.59 1.75 0.59
C ARG A 103 8.11 1.71 0.50
N TRP A 104 8.63 1.96 -0.69
CA TRP A 104 10.03 2.34 -0.89
C TRP A 104 10.16 3.27 -2.09
N GLY A 105 11.29 3.95 -2.24
CA GLY A 105 11.59 4.76 -3.42
C GLY A 105 10.75 6.04 -3.58
N LEU A 106 9.89 6.37 -2.61
CA LEU A 106 9.07 7.58 -2.64
C LEU A 106 9.75 8.80 -2.02
N ASP A 107 10.53 8.60 -0.96
CA ASP A 107 11.16 9.71 -0.21
C ASP A 107 12.63 9.95 -0.66
N GLY A 108 12.97 9.52 -1.87
CA GLY A 108 14.29 9.72 -2.47
C GLY A 108 15.42 8.98 -1.75
N VAL A 109 16.61 9.58 -1.72
CA VAL A 109 17.85 8.93 -1.21
C VAL A 109 17.82 8.70 0.30
N HIS A 110 17.07 9.51 1.04
CA HIS A 110 16.96 9.45 2.50
C HIS A 110 15.78 8.59 2.99
N GLY A 111 15.00 8.05 2.05
CA GLY A 111 13.83 7.23 2.35
C GLY A 111 14.13 5.74 2.48
N VAL A 112 13.07 4.97 2.69
CA VAL A 112 13.11 3.51 2.56
C VAL A 112 13.40 3.14 1.12
N ARG A 113 14.35 2.22 0.90
CA ARG A 113 14.81 1.79 -0.43
C ARG A 113 14.76 0.28 -0.54
N LEU A 114 14.51 -0.19 -1.75
CA LEU A 114 14.73 -1.59 -2.10
C LEU A 114 16.24 -1.84 -2.16
N HIS A 115 16.74 -2.83 -1.43
CA HIS A 115 18.16 -3.16 -1.35
C HIS A 115 18.51 -4.38 -2.17
N THR A 116 17.77 -5.47 -1.97
CA THR A 116 18.05 -6.74 -2.66
C THR A 116 16.77 -7.41 -3.10
N VAL A 117 16.88 -8.08 -4.25
CA VAL A 117 15.82 -8.91 -4.81
C VAL A 117 16.42 -10.26 -5.15
N HIS A 118 15.84 -11.32 -4.59
CA HIS A 118 16.16 -12.69 -5.00
C HIS A 118 14.92 -13.35 -5.58
N ILE A 119 15.05 -14.01 -6.72
CA ILE A 119 13.97 -14.74 -7.37
C ILE A 119 14.43 -16.19 -7.56
N ASN A 120 13.69 -17.12 -6.97
CA ASN A 120 13.88 -18.55 -7.20
C ASN A 120 12.70 -19.12 -7.99
N LYS A 121 12.60 -20.45 -8.17
CA LYS A 121 11.55 -21.06 -9.00
C LYS A 121 10.13 -20.90 -8.45
N GLY A 122 9.96 -20.70 -7.15
CA GLY A 122 8.64 -20.60 -6.52
C GLY A 122 8.40 -19.32 -5.72
N GLN A 123 9.46 -18.65 -5.29
CA GLN A 123 9.48 -17.58 -4.30
C GLN A 123 10.36 -16.41 -4.73
N MET A 124 9.98 -15.23 -4.27
CA MET A 124 10.68 -13.98 -4.44
C MET A 124 10.90 -13.36 -3.07
N TYR A 125 12.13 -12.94 -2.79
CA TYR A 125 12.51 -12.26 -1.57
C TYR A 125 12.88 -10.82 -1.88
N LEU A 126 12.24 -9.89 -1.19
CA LEU A 126 12.45 -8.46 -1.33
C LEU A 126 12.93 -7.91 0.01
N THR A 127 14.18 -7.44 0.05
CA THR A 127 14.72 -6.77 1.25
C THR A 127 14.74 -5.26 1.01
N PHE A 128 14.06 -4.51 1.86
CA PHE A 128 13.96 -3.05 1.77
C PHE A 128 14.08 -2.43 3.16
N GLY A 129 14.51 -1.18 3.22
CA GLY A 129 14.75 -0.51 4.49
C GLY A 129 15.40 0.85 4.34
N ASP A 130 15.65 1.47 5.47
CA ASP A 130 16.52 2.63 5.59
C ASP A 130 17.79 2.24 6.37
N THR A 131 18.60 3.22 6.75
CA THR A 131 19.84 2.99 7.51
C THR A 131 19.61 2.43 8.91
N ALA A 132 18.40 2.55 9.46
CA ALA A 132 18.08 2.12 10.82
C ALA A 132 17.40 0.75 10.84
N HIS A 133 16.50 0.48 9.90
CA HIS A 133 15.69 -0.74 9.89
C HIS A 133 15.58 -1.33 8.48
N THR A 134 15.81 -2.64 8.39
CA THR A 134 15.57 -3.43 7.18
C THR A 134 14.50 -4.47 7.43
N MET A 135 13.70 -4.72 6.40
CA MET A 135 12.59 -5.67 6.39
C MET A 135 12.73 -6.56 5.16
N ARG A 136 12.35 -7.83 5.29
CA ARG A 136 12.30 -8.78 4.18
C ARG A 136 10.90 -9.30 4.01
N VAL A 137 10.38 -9.22 2.79
CA VAL A 137 9.10 -9.82 2.40
C VAL A 137 9.36 -11.01 1.49
N GLU A 138 8.70 -12.13 1.79
CA GLU A 138 8.70 -13.35 0.97
C GLU A 138 7.36 -13.48 0.25
N LEU A 139 7.42 -13.67 -1.06
CA LEU A 139 6.27 -13.78 -1.96
C LEU A 139 6.39 -15.05 -2.79
N LEU A 140 5.39 -15.92 -2.76
CA LEU A 140 5.27 -16.98 -3.78
C LEU A 140 4.80 -16.33 -5.08
N HIS A 141 5.58 -16.37 -6.17
CA HIS A 141 5.23 -15.62 -7.39
C HIS A 141 4.54 -16.45 -8.47
N GLY A 142 4.52 -17.79 -8.35
CA GLY A 142 3.78 -18.70 -9.25
C GLY A 142 4.19 -18.66 -10.74
N ILE A 143 5.23 -17.90 -11.09
CA ILE A 143 5.75 -17.81 -12.46
C ILE A 143 6.31 -19.17 -12.83
N THR A 144 5.90 -19.71 -13.97
CA THR A 144 6.32 -21.04 -14.46
C THR A 144 7.35 -20.95 -15.60
N GLN A 145 7.43 -19.81 -16.27
CA GLN A 145 8.31 -19.58 -17.41
C GLN A 145 9.52 -18.72 -17.01
N LYS A 146 10.73 -19.24 -17.29
CA LYS A 146 11.99 -18.53 -17.03
C LYS A 146 12.05 -17.15 -17.71
N GLN A 147 11.49 -17.03 -18.92
CA GLN A 147 11.48 -15.76 -19.65
C GLN A 147 10.71 -14.67 -18.91
N ALA A 148 9.56 -14.99 -18.32
CA ALA A 148 8.78 -14.02 -17.55
C ALA A 148 9.52 -13.54 -16.29
N VAL A 149 10.36 -14.40 -15.69
CA VAL A 149 11.25 -13.99 -14.58
C VAL A 149 12.34 -13.04 -15.07
N LEU A 150 12.94 -13.31 -16.23
CA LEU A 150 13.97 -12.44 -16.82
C LEU A 150 13.40 -11.07 -17.20
N ASP A 151 12.20 -11.05 -17.80
CA ASP A 151 11.53 -9.80 -18.17
C ASP A 151 11.19 -8.96 -16.92
N ALA A 152 10.70 -9.62 -15.87
CA ALA A 152 10.42 -8.99 -14.59
C ALA A 152 11.70 -8.44 -13.92
N ALA A 153 12.78 -9.23 -13.89
CA ALA A 153 14.08 -8.81 -13.35
C ALA A 153 14.66 -7.63 -14.13
N GLN A 154 14.54 -7.64 -15.46
CA GLN A 154 15.01 -6.54 -16.30
C GLN A 154 14.19 -5.27 -16.05
N LYS A 155 12.87 -5.38 -15.94
CA LYS A 155 12.00 -4.25 -15.60
C LYS A 155 12.33 -3.70 -14.21
N LEU A 156 12.55 -4.58 -13.23
CA LEU A 156 12.94 -4.21 -11.88
C LEU A 156 14.25 -3.44 -11.84
N PHE A 157 15.26 -3.91 -12.58
CA PHE A 157 16.52 -3.20 -12.70
C PHE A 157 16.36 -1.83 -13.36
N ARG A 158 15.60 -1.73 -14.45
CA ARG A 158 15.38 -0.44 -15.15
C ARG A 158 14.68 0.60 -14.28
N GLU A 159 13.70 0.17 -13.47
CA GLU A 159 12.88 1.10 -12.68
C GLU A 159 13.49 1.40 -11.30
N THR A 160 14.13 0.43 -10.66
CA THR A 160 14.64 0.58 -9.28
C THR A 160 16.16 0.70 -9.19
N GLY A 161 16.89 0.32 -10.25
CA GLY A 161 18.35 0.19 -10.25
C GLY A 161 18.86 -1.04 -9.49
N VAL A 162 17.98 -1.86 -8.90
CA VAL A 162 18.36 -3.05 -8.14
C VAL A 162 18.42 -4.27 -9.06
N THR A 163 19.55 -4.97 -9.06
CA THR A 163 19.69 -6.23 -9.81
C THR A 163 19.05 -7.37 -9.03
N ALA A 164 18.16 -8.12 -9.69
CA ALA A 164 17.61 -9.34 -9.11
C ALA A 164 18.58 -10.51 -9.30
N ASP A 165 18.86 -11.22 -8.21
CA ASP A 165 19.62 -12.47 -8.25
C ASP A 165 18.66 -13.64 -8.48
N ILE A 166 18.90 -14.39 -9.56
CA ILE A 166 18.00 -15.43 -10.06
C ILE A 166 18.66 -16.79 -9.85
N THR A 167 18.01 -17.66 -9.08
CA THR A 167 18.52 -19.00 -8.74
C THR A 167 17.51 -20.10 -9.06
N GLY A 168 17.98 -21.31 -9.39
CA GLY A 168 17.09 -22.48 -9.55
C GLY A 168 16.21 -22.50 -10.80
N TRP A 169 16.62 -21.81 -11.87
CA TRP A 169 15.88 -21.64 -13.14
C TRP A 169 16.62 -22.16 -14.36
#